data_AF-A0A3B1ABH3-F1
#
_entry.id   AF-A0A3B1ABH3-F1
#
_cell.length_a   1.000
_cell.length_b   1.000
_cell.length_c   1.000
_cell.angle_alpha   90.00
_cell.angle_beta   90.00
_cell.angle_gamma   90.00
#
_symmetry.space_group_name_H-M   'P 1'
#
loop_
_entity.id
_entity.type
_entity.pdbx_description
1 polymer ?
#
loop_
_entity_poly.entity_id
_entity_poly.type
_entity_poly.pdbx_seq_one_letter_code
_entity_poly.pdbx_strand_id
1 'polypeptide(L)' 'KPKGLFLLDSYHCSRYNTQTRRLTTPMFQAVFERARELVDAKN' A
#
# COMPACT_ATOMS: atom_id res chain seq x y z
N LYS A 1 -3.06 11.03 -21.86
CA LYS A 1 -2.51 9.65 -21.73
C LYS A 1 -1.98 9.47 -20.31
N PRO A 2 -2.22 8.32 -19.65
CA PRO A 2 -1.66 8.06 -18.32
C PRO A 2 -0.12 8.12 -18.35
N LYS A 3 0.49 8.79 -17.36
CA LYS A 3 1.91 9.19 -17.33
C LYS A 3 2.89 8.07 -16.92
N GLY A 4 2.50 6.79 -17.02
CA GLY A 4 3.32 5.68 -16.50
C GLY A 4 3.54 5.76 -14.98
N LEU A 5 2.53 6.24 -14.26
CA LEU A 5 2.53 6.32 -12.80
C LEU A 5 1.70 5.18 -12.22
N PHE A 6 2.14 4.64 -11.09
CA PHE A 6 1.39 3.66 -10.31
C PHE A 6 0.58 4.36 -9.23
N LEU A 7 -0.68 3.94 -9.05
CA LEU A 7 -1.53 4.32 -7.92
C LEU A 7 -1.70 3.09 -7.04
N LEU A 8 -1.33 3.22 -5.78
CA LEU A 8 -1.54 2.22 -4.75
C LEU A 8 -2.57 2.75 -3.76
N ASP A 9 -3.42 1.87 -3.25
CA ASP A 9 -4.37 2.17 -2.20
C ASP A 9 -4.24 1.19 -1.02
N SER A 10 -4.79 1.61 0.10
CA SER A 10 -4.87 0.83 1.33
C SER A 10 -6.09 1.30 2.11
N TYR A 11 -6.59 0.45 3.00
CA TYR A 11 -7.43 0.95 4.09
C TYR A 11 -6.66 2.01 4.88
N HIS A 12 -7.39 3.05 5.33
CA HIS A 12 -6.84 4.04 6.24
C HIS A 12 -6.46 3.40 7.58
N CYS A 13 -5.34 3.81 8.17
CA CYS A 13 -4.81 3.32 9.45
C CYS A 13 -5.62 3.82 10.67
N SER A 14 -6.95 3.94 10.55
CA SER A 14 -7.82 4.31 11.66
C SER A 14 -7.81 3.24 12.75
N ARG A 15 -8.10 3.67 13.98
CA ARG A 15 -8.34 2.78 15.12
C ARG A 15 -9.36 1.68 14.80
N TYR A 16 -10.45 2.04 14.12
CA TYR A 16 -11.48 1.06 13.73
C TYR A 16 -10.89 -0.04 12.85
N ASN A 17 -10.14 0.31 11.80
CA ASN A 17 -9.61 -0.68 10.87
C ASN A 17 -8.54 -1.58 11.52
N THR A 18 -7.69 -1.02 12.38
CA THR A 18 -6.63 -1.79 13.05
C THR A 18 -7.16 -2.66 14.19
N GLN A 19 -8.10 -2.16 15.01
CA GLN A 19 -8.66 -2.95 16.13
C GLN A 19 -9.63 -4.04 15.69
N THR A 20 -10.39 -3.83 14.61
CA THR A 20 -11.26 -4.87 14.04
C THR A 20 -10.52 -5.85 13.13
N ARG A 21 -9.21 -5.64 12.92
CA ARG A 21 -8.35 -6.39 11.97
C ARG A 21 -8.78 -6.30 10.51
N ARG A 22 -9.58 -5.28 10.15
CA ARG A 22 -9.86 -4.93 8.75
C ARG A 22 -8.60 -4.45 8.02
N LEU A 23 -7.67 -3.86 8.74
CA LEU A 23 -6.30 -3.61 8.30
C LEU A 23 -5.34 -4.23 9.33
N THR A 24 -4.51 -5.16 8.91
CA THR A 24 -3.45 -5.73 9.74
C THR A 24 -2.10 -5.12 9.39
N THR A 25 -1.13 -5.17 10.30
CA THR A 25 0.23 -4.66 10.04
C THR A 25 0.88 -5.32 8.82
N PRO A 26 0.82 -6.65 8.62
CA PRO A 26 1.37 -7.28 7.43
C PRO A 26 0.73 -6.79 6.13
N MET A 27 -0.60 -6.57 6.12
CA MET A 27 -1.29 -6.01 4.95
C MET A 27 -0.77 -4.62 4.60
N PHE A 28 -0.58 -3.76 5.61
CA PHE A 28 -0.08 -2.41 5.38
C PHE A 28 1.38 -2.44 4.89
N GLN A 29 2.21 -3.29 5.47
CA GLN A 29 3.61 -3.48 5.04
C GLN A 29 3.70 -3.95 3.58
N ALA A 30 2.85 -4.89 3.16
CA ALA A 30 2.82 -5.37 1.78
C ALA A 30 2.55 -4.26 0.75
N VAL A 31 1.78 -3.22 1.10
CA VAL A 31 1.56 -2.06 0.21
C VAL A 31 2.86 -1.29 -0.02
N PHE A 32 3.67 -1.10 1.03
CA PHE A 32 4.96 -0.40 0.92
C PHE A 32 6.03 -1.26 0.25
N GLU A 33 6.05 -2.56 0.52
CA GLU A 33 6.90 -3.51 -0.22
C GLU A 33 6.59 -3.42 -1.72
N ARG A 34 5.31 -3.44 -2.09
CA ARG A 34 4.88 -3.26 -3.47
C ARG A 34 5.27 -1.92 -4.05
N ALA A 35 5.16 -0.84 -3.27
CA ALA A 35 5.62 0.48 -3.69
C ALA A 35 7.12 0.49 -3.99
N ARG A 36 7.92 -0.19 -3.16
CA ARG A 36 9.37 -0.31 -3.35
C ARG A 36 9.70 -1.06 -4.64
N GLU A 37 9.09 -2.21 -4.87
CA GLU A 37 9.28 -3.00 -6.10
C GLU A 37 8.97 -2.17 -7.37
N LEU A 38 7.88 -1.40 -7.35
CA LEU A 38 7.46 -0.57 -8.47
C LEU A 38 8.41 0.60 -8.74
N VAL A 39 9.02 1.16 -7.69
CA VAL A 39 10.05 2.18 -7.82
C VAL A 39 11.35 1.58 -8.35
N ASP A 40 11.74 0.40 -7.85
CA ASP A 40 12.97 -0.29 -8.27
C ASP A 40 12.90 -0.77 -9.72
N ALA A 41 11.78 -1.33 -10.17
CA ALA A 41 11.59 -1.78 -11.54
C ALA A 41 11.58 -0.64 -12.59
N LYS A 42 11.51 0.63 -12.14
CA LYS A 42 11.55 1.80 -13.01
C LYS A 42 12.97 2.38 -13.15
N ASN A 43 13.91 1.96 -12.32
CA ASN A 43 15.33 2.33 -12.38
C ASN A 43 16.10 1.35 -13.27
#